data_AF-A0AAW9SEY7-F1
#
_entry.id   AF-A0AAW9SEY7-F1
#
_cell.length_a   1.000
_cell.length_b   1.000
_cell.length_c   1.000
_cell.angle_alpha   90.00
_cell.angle_beta   90.00
_cell.angle_gamma   90.00
#
_symmetry.space_group_name_H-M   'P 1'
#
loop_
_entity.id
_entity.type
_entity.pdbx_description
1 polymer ?
#
loop_
_entity_poly.entity_id
_entity_poly.type
_entity_poly.pdbx_seq_one_letter_code
_entity_poly.pdbx_strand_id
1 'polypeptide(L)'
;MHWHAELFARADPGARFILYHIPQVSGVGLSVDLVERLIDHAPDRVRAIKDSSGDWETAAALIDLGKTTVLVGDERLLHRAVARGAGGAICGMANLYPERMVRIVETATEDPELSAEVSRIVAKPVIPALKAVLAARSAEPARERMRPPLTSLGEAERATLPMQEKTEA
;
A
#
# COMPACT_ATOMS: atom_id res chain seq x y z
N MET A 1 14.50 -17.40 -4.16
CA MET A 1 15.07 -16.77 -5.37
C MET A 1 14.69 -17.52 -6.66
N HIS A 2 14.85 -18.86 -6.75
CA HIS A 2 14.61 -19.64 -7.98
C HIS A 2 13.33 -19.28 -8.77
N TRP A 3 12.16 -19.33 -8.11
CA TRP A 3 10.87 -18.99 -8.75
C TRP A 3 10.84 -17.57 -9.37
N HIS A 4 11.48 -16.59 -8.73
CA HIS A 4 11.49 -15.21 -9.23
C HIS A 4 12.42 -15.04 -10.43
N ALA A 5 13.59 -15.69 -10.41
CA ALA A 5 14.51 -15.68 -11.55
C ALA A 5 13.86 -16.34 -12.77
N GLU A 6 13.13 -17.44 -12.56
CA GLU A 6 12.37 -18.11 -13.61
C GLU A 6 11.24 -17.22 -14.15
N LEU A 7 10.50 -16.53 -13.28
CA LEU A 7 9.49 -15.55 -13.69
C LEU A 7 10.10 -14.46 -14.59
N PHE A 8 11.23 -13.88 -14.19
CA PHE A 8 11.91 -12.87 -14.98
C PHE A 8 12.35 -13.43 -16.33
N ALA A 9 12.93 -14.63 -16.37
CA ALA A 9 13.38 -15.25 -17.61
C ALA A 9 12.24 -15.56 -18.59
N ARG A 10 11.04 -15.91 -18.09
CA ARG A 10 9.87 -16.24 -18.91
C ARG A 10 9.03 -15.03 -19.32
N ALA A 11 9.08 -13.95 -18.56
CA ALA A 11 8.36 -12.73 -18.86
C ALA A 11 8.95 -12.01 -20.08
N ASP A 12 8.13 -11.18 -20.73
CA ASP A 12 8.55 -10.33 -21.84
C ASP A 12 9.86 -9.57 -21.52
N PRO A 13 10.85 -9.53 -22.43
CA PRO A 13 12.13 -8.85 -22.18
C PRO A 13 12.00 -7.35 -21.84
N GLY A 14 10.97 -6.69 -22.37
CA GLY A 14 10.63 -5.30 -22.08
C GLY A 14 9.91 -5.09 -20.76
N ALA A 15 9.41 -6.16 -20.12
CA ALA A 15 8.70 -6.06 -18.84
C ALA A 15 9.58 -5.45 -17.74
N ARG A 16 8.94 -4.63 -16.91
CA ARG A 16 9.47 -4.01 -15.70
C ARG A 16 8.63 -4.41 -14.50
N PHE A 17 9.26 -4.55 -13.35
CA PHE A 17 8.66 -5.13 -12.16
C PHE A 17 8.74 -4.17 -10.98
N ILE A 18 7.67 -4.18 -10.20
CA ILE A 18 7.66 -3.68 -8.82
C ILE A 18 7.55 -4.91 -7.94
N LEU A 19 8.55 -5.13 -7.08
CA LEU A 19 8.47 -6.19 -6.08
C LEU A 19 7.36 -5.83 -5.08
N TYR A 20 6.58 -6.80 -4.62
CA TYR A 20 5.50 -6.54 -3.67
C TYR A 20 5.65 -7.39 -2.42
N HIS A 21 6.05 -6.76 -1.33
CA HIS A 21 6.14 -7.37 -0.02
C HIS A 21 4.83 -7.19 0.77
N ILE A 22 4.06 -8.26 0.93
CA ILE A 22 2.77 -8.26 1.64
C ILE A 22 2.54 -9.56 2.45
N PRO A 23 3.38 -9.82 3.47
CA PRO A 23 3.43 -11.10 4.17
C PRO A 23 2.09 -11.52 4.80
N GLN A 24 1.27 -10.56 5.24
CA GLN A 24 -0.06 -10.80 5.80
C GLN A 24 -1.07 -11.37 4.79
N VAL A 25 -0.80 -11.26 3.48
CA VAL A 25 -1.64 -11.86 2.41
C VAL A 25 -0.93 -13.04 1.76
N SER A 26 0.36 -12.93 1.47
CA SER A 26 1.11 -14.01 0.81
C SER A 26 1.47 -15.17 1.75
N GLY A 27 1.43 -14.95 3.06
CA GLY A 27 1.91 -15.89 4.09
C GLY A 27 3.44 -16.00 4.15
N VAL A 28 4.16 -15.33 3.25
CA VAL A 28 5.62 -15.38 3.15
C VAL A 28 6.17 -13.99 2.84
N GLY A 29 7.11 -13.54 3.67
CA GLY A 29 7.80 -12.26 3.49
C GLY A 29 8.93 -12.32 2.46
N LEU A 30 9.31 -11.15 1.96
CA LEU A 30 10.49 -10.92 1.16
C LEU A 30 11.52 -10.28 2.11
N SER A 31 12.55 -11.03 2.49
CA SER A 31 13.62 -10.45 3.30
C SER A 31 14.36 -9.37 2.51
N VAL A 32 14.96 -8.42 3.23
CA VAL A 32 15.81 -7.36 2.64
C VAL A 32 16.90 -7.97 1.75
N ASP A 33 17.59 -9.01 2.23
CA ASP A 33 18.58 -9.77 1.45
C ASP A 33 18.02 -10.38 0.17
N LEU A 34 16.79 -10.93 0.20
CA LEU A 34 16.17 -11.47 -1.00
C LEU A 34 15.85 -10.36 -1.98
N VAL A 35 15.32 -9.23 -1.51
CA VAL A 35 15.00 -8.06 -2.33
C VAL A 35 16.26 -7.54 -3.02
N GLU A 36 17.35 -7.35 -2.26
CA GLU A 36 18.65 -6.95 -2.79
C GLU A 36 19.11 -7.88 -3.92
N ARG A 37 19.10 -9.19 -3.67
CA ARG A 37 19.50 -10.19 -4.67
C ARG A 37 18.62 -10.20 -5.91
N LEU A 38 17.33 -9.90 -5.78
CA LEU A 38 16.42 -9.81 -6.93
C LEU A 38 16.69 -8.55 -7.76
N ILE A 39 17.00 -7.43 -7.13
CA ILE A 39 17.42 -6.21 -7.81
C ILE A 39 18.73 -6.46 -8.56
N ASP A 40 19.73 -7.03 -7.90
CA ASP A 40 21.05 -7.31 -8.50
C ASP A 40 20.97 -8.32 -9.66
N HIS A 41 20.02 -9.27 -9.60
CA HIS A 41 19.81 -10.25 -10.65
C HIS A 41 19.14 -9.67 -11.91
N ALA A 42 18.31 -8.62 -11.76
CA ALA A 42 17.56 -8.01 -12.85
C ALA A 42 17.53 -6.47 -12.74
N PRO A 43 18.69 -5.80 -12.74
CA PRO A 43 18.82 -4.39 -12.34
C PRO A 43 18.05 -3.44 -13.25
N ASP A 44 17.98 -3.73 -14.55
CA ASP A 44 17.24 -2.90 -15.51
C ASP A 44 15.72 -3.11 -15.46
N ARG A 45 15.28 -4.19 -14.80
CA ARG A 45 13.88 -4.65 -14.82
C ARG A 45 13.17 -4.41 -13.51
N VAL A 46 13.83 -4.51 -12.35
CA VAL A 46 13.23 -4.17 -11.05
C VAL A 46 13.30 -2.66 -10.82
N ARG A 47 12.15 -1.99 -10.79
CA ARG A 47 12.08 -0.51 -10.71
C ARG A 47 11.70 0.03 -9.34
N ALA A 48 11.06 -0.79 -8.52
CA ALA A 48 10.68 -0.42 -7.17
C ALA A 48 10.42 -1.66 -6.33
N ILE A 49 10.32 -1.46 -5.02
CA ILE A 49 9.62 -2.35 -4.10
C ILE A 49 8.47 -1.60 -3.43
N LYS A 50 7.30 -2.21 -3.45
CA LYS A 50 6.18 -1.85 -2.60
C LYS A 50 6.24 -2.67 -1.32
N ASP A 51 6.37 -2.02 -0.17
CA ASP A 51 6.28 -2.65 1.15
C ASP A 51 4.92 -2.38 1.81
N SER A 52 4.13 -3.42 2.01
CA SER A 52 2.85 -3.41 2.73
C SER A 52 2.92 -4.16 4.05
N SER A 53 4.11 -4.49 4.55
CA SER A 53 4.26 -5.19 5.83
C SER A 53 3.65 -4.43 7.02
N GLY A 54 3.64 -3.10 6.97
CA GLY A 54 3.27 -2.25 8.09
C GLY A 54 4.36 -2.14 9.16
N ASP A 55 5.55 -2.70 8.91
CA ASP A 55 6.69 -2.71 9.82
C ASP A 55 7.69 -1.60 9.48
N TRP A 56 8.11 -0.81 10.47
CA TRP A 56 9.04 0.29 10.23
C TRP A 56 10.41 -0.20 9.83
N GLU A 57 10.93 -1.16 10.58
CA GLU A 57 12.33 -1.58 10.46
C GLU A 57 12.55 -2.19 9.08
N THR A 58 11.58 -2.94 8.58
CA THR A 58 11.54 -3.44 7.20
C THR A 58 11.55 -2.30 6.18
N ALA A 59 10.63 -1.33 6.30
CA ALA A 59 10.56 -0.21 5.37
C ALA A 59 11.84 0.63 5.37
N ALA A 60 12.38 0.94 6.56
CA ALA A 60 13.62 1.70 6.72
C ALA A 60 14.82 0.95 6.14
N ALA A 61 14.96 -0.34 6.42
CA ALA A 61 16.03 -1.16 5.87
C ALA A 61 15.98 -1.25 4.33
N LEU A 62 14.77 -1.38 3.75
CA LEU A 62 14.59 -1.36 2.30
C LEU A 62 14.96 -0.01 1.68
N ILE A 63 14.66 1.11 2.35
CA ILE A 63 15.03 2.45 1.89
C ILE A 63 16.56 2.62 1.97
N ASP A 64 17.16 2.19 3.09
CA ASP A 64 18.59 2.33 3.36
C ASP A 64 19.46 1.47 2.43
N LEU A 65 18.91 0.43 1.80
CA LEU A 65 19.59 -0.28 0.71
C LEU A 65 20.00 0.67 -0.43
N GLY A 66 19.21 1.73 -0.70
CA GLY A 66 19.50 2.71 -1.74
C GLY A 66 19.55 2.15 -3.18
N LYS A 67 19.10 0.91 -3.41
CA LYS A 67 19.19 0.24 -4.72
C LYS A 67 17.96 0.41 -5.60
N THR A 68 16.80 0.73 -5.05
CA THR A 68 15.56 0.88 -5.81
C THR A 68 14.59 1.81 -5.10
N THR A 69 13.59 2.31 -5.81
CA THR A 69 12.53 3.14 -5.20
C THR A 69 11.69 2.30 -4.24
N VAL A 70 11.53 2.76 -3.00
CA VAL A 70 10.61 2.14 -2.05
C VAL A 70 9.28 2.89 -2.04
N LEU A 71 8.17 2.15 -2.09
CA LEU A 71 6.81 2.66 -2.00
C LEU A 71 6.13 1.99 -0.80
N VAL A 72 5.64 2.77 0.17
CA VAL A 72 4.93 2.17 1.31
C VAL A 72 3.46 1.92 0.97
N GLY A 73 2.91 0.84 1.50
CA GLY A 73 1.50 0.52 1.39
C GLY A 73 0.69 0.84 2.65
N ASP A 74 1.34 1.07 3.78
CA ASP A 74 0.71 1.55 5.02
C ASP A 74 0.95 3.06 5.15
N GLU A 75 -0.11 3.83 4.98
CA GLU A 75 -0.06 5.29 4.89
C GLU A 75 0.34 5.95 6.22
N ARG A 76 0.21 5.25 7.35
CA ARG A 76 0.70 5.72 8.65
C ARG A 76 2.22 5.86 8.66
N LEU A 77 2.91 5.12 7.79
CA LEU A 77 4.36 5.14 7.67
C LEU A 77 4.85 6.13 6.60
N LEU A 78 3.94 6.74 5.84
CA LEU A 78 4.29 7.49 4.63
C LEU A 78 5.18 8.69 4.93
N HIS A 79 4.80 9.52 5.90
CA HIS A 79 5.53 10.75 6.27
C HIS A 79 7.01 10.45 6.60
N ARG A 80 7.25 9.46 7.47
CA ARG A 80 8.60 9.04 7.86
C ARG A 80 9.36 8.35 6.73
N ALA A 81 8.66 7.59 5.87
CA ALA A 81 9.28 6.90 4.75
C ALA A 81 9.79 7.92 3.71
N VAL A 82 8.97 8.91 3.34
CA VAL A 82 9.40 9.95 2.38
C VAL A 82 10.47 10.86 2.99
N ALA A 83 10.39 11.18 4.29
CA ALA A 83 11.46 11.89 5.00
C ALA A 83 12.81 11.16 4.93
N ARG A 84 12.78 9.83 4.79
CA ARG A 84 13.97 8.96 4.66
C ARG A 84 14.38 8.69 3.21
N GLY A 85 13.63 9.18 2.21
CA GLY A 85 13.95 9.01 0.80
C GLY A 85 13.12 7.95 0.06
N ALA A 86 12.04 7.44 0.65
CA ALA A 86 11.07 6.64 -0.10
C ALA A 86 10.41 7.47 -1.23
N GLY A 87 9.98 6.82 -2.31
CA GLY A 87 9.38 7.47 -3.47
C GLY A 87 7.89 7.78 -3.33
N GLY A 88 7.26 7.46 -2.19
CA GLY A 88 5.84 7.71 -1.94
C GLY A 88 5.08 6.43 -1.57
N ALA A 89 3.85 6.29 -2.09
CA ALA A 89 2.93 5.22 -1.73
C ALA A 89 2.24 4.58 -2.93
N ILE A 90 1.92 3.29 -2.80
CA ILE A 90 0.85 2.63 -3.56
C ILE A 90 -0.13 2.10 -2.53
N CYS A 91 -1.24 2.81 -2.31
CA CYS A 91 -2.00 2.64 -1.09
C CYS A 91 -3.53 2.69 -1.32
N GLY A 92 -4.28 2.26 -0.31
CA GLY A 92 -5.73 2.14 -0.39
C GLY A 92 -6.42 3.48 -0.20
N MET A 93 -5.91 4.29 0.73
CA MET A 93 -6.51 5.57 1.12
C MET A 93 -6.43 6.63 0.03
N ALA A 94 -5.57 6.48 -0.98
CA ALA A 94 -5.56 7.34 -2.17
C ALA A 94 -6.89 7.31 -2.95
N ASN A 95 -7.71 6.27 -2.79
CA ASN A 95 -9.07 6.23 -3.36
C ASN A 95 -10.06 7.14 -2.61
N LEU A 96 -9.76 7.51 -1.38
CA LEU A 96 -10.63 8.30 -0.49
C LEU A 96 -10.09 9.70 -0.23
N TYR A 97 -8.77 9.88 -0.23
CA TYR A 97 -8.09 11.11 0.16
C TYR A 97 -6.83 11.38 -0.69
N PRO A 98 -6.93 11.47 -2.03
CA PRO A 98 -5.75 11.63 -2.89
C PRO A 98 -4.95 12.90 -2.55
N GLU A 99 -5.61 14.01 -2.24
CA GLU A 99 -4.96 15.29 -1.91
C GLU A 99 -4.17 15.21 -0.60
N ARG A 100 -4.69 14.49 0.40
CA ARG A 100 -3.97 14.27 1.66
C ARG A 100 -2.75 13.38 1.44
N MET A 101 -2.82 12.39 0.55
CA MET A 101 -1.64 11.57 0.20
C MET A 101 -0.56 12.43 -0.42
N VAL A 102 -0.92 13.27 -1.41
CA VAL A 102 0.00 14.18 -2.08
C VAL A 102 0.67 15.12 -1.07
N ARG A 103 -0.12 15.74 -0.19
CA ARG A 103 0.42 16.61 0.86
C ARG A 103 1.47 15.91 1.73
N ILE A 104 1.21 14.68 2.17
CA ILE A 104 2.17 13.93 3.00
C ILE A 104 3.45 13.63 2.21
N VAL A 105 3.33 13.23 0.94
CA VAL A 105 4.50 12.97 0.07
C VAL A 105 5.36 14.22 -0.11
N GLU A 106 4.73 15.38 -0.35
CA GLU A 106 5.44 16.64 -0.61
C GLU A 106 6.04 17.26 0.65
N THR A 107 5.35 17.16 1.78
CA THR A 107 5.74 17.85 3.03
C THR A 107 6.46 16.96 4.02
N ALA A 108 6.45 15.64 3.80
CA ALA A 108 6.92 14.64 4.76
C ALA A 108 6.31 14.80 6.18
N THR A 109 5.15 15.46 6.29
CA THR A 109 4.50 15.75 7.56
C THR A 109 3.40 14.71 7.83
N GLU A 110 3.33 14.24 9.08
CA GLU A 110 2.29 13.29 9.48
C GLU A 110 0.90 13.90 9.36
N ASP A 111 -0.07 13.07 8.99
CA ASP A 111 -1.49 13.36 9.12
C ASP A 111 -2.12 12.40 10.16
N PRO A 112 -2.25 12.84 11.43
CA PRO A 112 -2.75 11.97 12.49
C PRO A 112 -4.20 11.54 12.28
N GLU A 113 -5.03 12.42 11.69
CA GLU A 113 -6.43 12.09 11.41
C GLU A 113 -6.54 11.00 10.34
N LEU A 114 -5.73 11.09 9.29
CA LEU A 114 -5.65 10.06 8.26
C LEU A 114 -5.16 8.75 8.88
N SER A 115 -4.15 8.81 9.73
CA SER A 115 -3.59 7.64 10.40
C SER A 115 -4.62 6.92 11.26
N ALA A 116 -5.52 7.67 11.91
CA ALA A 116 -6.66 7.12 12.62
C ALA A 116 -7.70 6.48 11.67
N GLU A 117 -7.92 7.04 10.49
CA GLU A 117 -8.79 6.47 9.46
C GLU A 117 -8.22 5.18 8.84
N VAL A 118 -6.93 5.17 8.53
CA VAL A 118 -6.20 3.97 8.09
C VAL A 118 -6.40 2.86 9.12
N SER A 119 -6.20 3.16 10.41
CA SER A 119 -6.36 2.19 11.51
C SER A 119 -7.77 1.59 11.57
N ARG A 120 -8.81 2.40 11.29
CA ARG A 120 -10.20 1.91 11.21
C ARG A 120 -10.44 1.02 10.00
N ILE A 121 -9.86 1.35 8.85
CA ILE A 121 -9.98 0.56 7.61
C ILE A 121 -9.26 -0.79 7.75
N VAL A 122 -8.02 -0.81 8.24
CA VAL A 122 -7.23 -2.05 8.34
C VAL A 122 -7.67 -2.98 9.46
N ALA A 123 -8.48 -2.48 10.40
CA ALA A 123 -9.16 -3.32 11.41
C ALA A 123 -10.29 -4.18 10.81
N LYS A 124 -10.59 -4.03 9.52
CA LYS A 124 -11.61 -4.76 8.75
C LYS A 124 -10.98 -5.36 7.50
N PRO A 125 -11.69 -6.26 6.78
CA PRO A 125 -11.33 -6.60 5.41
C PRO A 125 -11.18 -5.33 4.55
N VAL A 126 -9.94 -5.01 4.15
CA VAL A 126 -9.58 -3.70 3.58
C VAL A 126 -10.40 -3.35 2.33
N ILE A 127 -10.57 -4.30 1.42
CA ILE A 127 -11.31 -4.06 0.17
C ILE A 127 -12.81 -3.79 0.44
N PRO A 128 -13.53 -4.62 1.22
CA PRO A 128 -14.88 -4.28 1.68
C PRO A 128 -14.98 -2.92 2.38
N ALA A 129 -14.05 -2.60 3.28
CA ALA A 129 -14.06 -1.34 4.02
C ALA A 129 -13.89 -0.11 3.11
N LEU A 130 -12.87 -0.11 2.25
CA LEU A 130 -12.63 0.99 1.30
C LEU A 130 -13.81 1.21 0.36
N LYS A 131 -14.37 0.13 -0.19
CA LYS A 131 -15.48 0.23 -1.14
C LYS A 131 -16.79 0.65 -0.47
N ALA A 132 -17.02 0.28 0.79
CA ALA A 132 -18.17 0.77 1.55
C ALA A 132 -18.08 2.28 1.78
N VAL A 133 -16.91 2.80 2.16
CA VAL A 133 -16.69 4.25 2.33
C VAL A 133 -16.79 4.98 1.00
N LEU A 134 -16.14 4.45 -0.05
CA LEU A 134 -16.18 5.05 -1.38
C LEU A 134 -17.60 5.15 -1.92
N ALA A 135 -18.41 4.08 -1.79
CA ALA A 135 -19.80 4.07 -2.23
C ALA A 135 -20.67 5.06 -1.47
N ALA A 136 -20.45 5.19 -0.16
CA ALA A 136 -21.18 6.14 0.69
C ALA A 136 -20.88 7.60 0.30
N ARG A 137 -19.61 7.93 0.02
CA ARG A 137 -19.18 9.29 -0.32
C ARG A 137 -19.50 9.71 -1.74
N SER A 138 -19.34 8.79 -2.69
CA SER A 138 -19.62 9.10 -4.11
C SER A 138 -21.09 8.98 -4.46
N ALA A 139 -21.97 8.63 -3.51
CA ALA A 139 -23.38 8.31 -3.75
C ALA A 139 -23.59 7.26 -4.88
N GLU A 140 -22.65 6.31 -5.03
CA GLU A 140 -22.72 5.23 -6.03
C GLU A 140 -22.74 3.85 -5.34
N PRO A 141 -23.92 3.33 -4.94
CA PRO A 141 -24.03 2.04 -4.25
C PRO A 141 -23.45 0.87 -5.05
N ALA A 142 -23.43 0.97 -6.38
CA ALA A 142 -22.85 -0.02 -7.28
C ALA A 142 -21.34 -0.27 -7.02
N ARG A 143 -20.64 0.69 -6.44
CA ARG A 143 -19.22 0.58 -6.05
C ARG A 143 -19.03 -0.33 -4.84
N GLU A 144 -20.06 -0.62 -4.06
CA GLU A 144 -19.95 -1.54 -2.91
C GLU A 144 -19.96 -3.02 -3.35
N ARG A 145 -20.39 -3.32 -4.59
CA ARG A 145 -20.52 -4.70 -5.08
C ARG A 145 -19.22 -5.49 -4.96
N MET A 146 -19.28 -6.63 -4.28
CA MET A 146 -18.18 -7.57 -4.17
C MET A 146 -18.37 -8.75 -5.10
N ARG A 147 -17.24 -9.28 -5.61
CA ARG A 147 -17.23 -10.58 -6.28
C ARG A 147 -16.82 -11.63 -5.25
N PRO A 148 -17.52 -12.77 -5.16
CA PRO A 148 -17.07 -13.89 -4.35
C PRO A 148 -15.60 -14.25 -4.64
N PRO A 149 -14.80 -14.62 -3.63
CA PRO A 149 -15.21 -14.92 -2.26
C PRO A 149 -15.33 -13.69 -1.33
N LEU A 150 -15.11 -12.47 -1.82
CA LEU A 150 -15.29 -11.27 -1.00
C LEU A 150 -16.77 -11.02 -0.72
N THR A 151 -17.06 -10.60 0.50
CA THR A 151 -18.41 -10.22 0.95
C THR A 151 -18.42 -8.76 1.41
N SER A 152 -19.58 -8.13 1.33
CA SER A 152 -19.79 -6.80 1.92
C SER A 152 -19.69 -6.86 3.45
N LEU A 153 -19.39 -5.72 4.06
CA LEU A 153 -19.36 -5.59 5.52
C LEU A 153 -20.77 -5.56 6.10
N GLY A 154 -20.91 -6.06 7.33
CA GLY A 154 -22.13 -5.90 8.12
C GLY A 154 -22.33 -4.47 8.62
N GLU A 155 -23.55 -4.14 9.03
CA GLU A 155 -23.91 -2.79 9.50
C GLU A 155 -23.06 -2.32 10.70
N ALA A 156 -22.82 -3.20 11.68
CA ALA A 156 -21.99 -2.89 12.85
C ALA A 156 -20.53 -2.57 12.46
N GLU A 157 -19.99 -3.23 11.45
CA GLU A 157 -18.65 -2.94 10.96
C GLU A 157 -18.61 -1.60 10.23
N ARG A 158 -19.62 -1.33 9.40
CA ARG A 158 -19.78 -0.06 8.67
C ARG A 158 -19.88 1.13 9.61
N ALA A 159 -20.60 1.00 10.73
CA ALA A 159 -20.75 2.08 11.71
C ALA A 159 -19.42 2.60 12.27
N THR A 160 -18.35 1.79 12.20
CA THR A 160 -17.02 2.19 12.67
C THR A 160 -16.19 2.94 11.62
N LEU A 161 -16.62 2.97 10.35
CA LEU A 161 -15.86 3.55 9.24
C LEU A 161 -16.19 5.03 9.00
N PRO A 162 -15.28 5.82 8.39
CA PRO A 162 -15.52 7.23 8.11
C PRO A 162 -16.47 7.42 6.91
N MET A 163 -17.77 7.16 7.11
CA MET A 163 -18.76 7.10 6.02
C MET A 163 -19.08 8.44 5.34
N GLN A 164 -18.74 9.56 5.98
CA GLN A 164 -18.90 10.90 5.43
C GLN A 164 -17.54 11.57 5.28
N GLU A 165 -17.40 12.44 4.29
CA GLU A 165 -16.30 13.41 4.29
C GLU A 165 -16.53 14.39 5.43
N LYS A 166 -15.50 14.59 6.26
CA LYS A 166 -15.48 15.75 7.14
C LYS A 166 -15.26 16.95 6.24
N THR A 167 -16.16 17.92 6.27
CA THR A 167 -15.91 19.23 5.68
C THR A 167 -14.67 19.81 6.38
N GLU A 168 -13.59 20.03 5.63
CA GLU A 168 -12.44 20.78 6.14
C GLU A 168 -12.95 22.18 6.54
N ALA A 169 -12.68 22.59 7.78
CA ALA A 169 -13.03 23.90 8.32
C ALA A 169 -11.96 24.94 7.98
#